data_AF-A0A9E1SWE1-F1
#
_entry.id   AF-A0A9E1SWE1-F1
#
_cell.length_a   1.000
_cell.length_b   1.000
_cell.length_c   1.000
_cell.angle_alpha   90.00
_cell.angle_beta   90.00
_cell.angle_gamma   90.00
#
_symmetry.space_group_name_H-M   'P 1'
#
loop_
_entity.id
_entity.type
_entity.pdbx_description
1 polymer ?
#
loop_
_entity_poly.entity_id
_entity_poly.type
_entity_poly.pdbx_seq_one_letter_code
_entity_poly.pdbx_strand_id
1 'polypeptide(L)'
;MADPIAENEPSSLDELTHSELLVMHQTSSSAILFSKMVQWLCIGMCLALFCVAVFISKIAGTHGSLNNLVLVTNILLACAAIFLIFMYQMWQFNEIRRIRKIEKCFSTLCRKIHQSESHGERSIERYTLLVFMILLVLSGAAVSIMTIR
;
A
#
# COMPACT_ATOMS: atom_id res chain seq x y z
N MET A 1 -1.15 22.03 -30.08
CA MET A 1 -2.59 22.36 -30.07
C MET A 1 -2.89 22.82 -28.66
N ALA A 2 -2.96 24.14 -28.45
CA ALA A 2 -3.18 24.69 -27.11
C ALA A 2 -4.63 24.38 -26.70
N ASP A 3 -4.80 23.63 -25.61
CA ASP A 3 -6.12 23.38 -25.02
C ASP A 3 -6.74 24.75 -24.67
N PRO A 4 -8.00 25.02 -25.06
CA PRO A 4 -8.67 26.24 -24.63
C PRO A 4 -8.64 26.27 -23.10
N ILE A 5 -8.13 27.38 -22.54
CA ILE A 5 -8.12 27.62 -21.09
C ILE A 5 -9.55 27.39 -20.63
N ALA A 6 -9.77 26.28 -19.92
CA ALA A 6 -11.11 25.91 -19.48
C ALA A 6 -11.67 27.06 -18.67
N GLU A 7 -12.88 27.48 -18.99
CA GLU A 7 -13.61 28.48 -18.22
C GLU A 7 -13.61 28.04 -16.75
N ASN A 8 -12.89 28.79 -15.92
CA ASN A 8 -12.71 28.47 -14.52
C ASN A 8 -13.92 28.96 -13.76
N GLU A 9 -14.91 28.09 -13.59
CA GLU A 9 -15.96 28.31 -12.62
C GLU A 9 -15.37 28.19 -11.19
N PRO A 10 -15.36 29.29 -10.42
CA PRO A 10 -14.81 29.29 -9.07
C PRO A 10 -15.66 28.38 -8.17
N SER A 11 -15.01 27.83 -7.14
CA SER A 11 -15.71 27.02 -6.15
C SER A 11 -16.75 27.88 -5.41
N SER A 12 -17.95 27.34 -5.19
CA SER A 12 -19.02 27.99 -4.44
C SER A 12 -18.82 27.93 -2.91
N LEU A 13 -17.72 27.36 -2.43
CA LEU A 13 -17.38 27.27 -1.02
C LEU A 13 -16.96 28.62 -0.45
N ASP A 14 -17.39 28.89 0.78
CA ASP A 14 -16.81 29.95 1.60
C ASP A 14 -15.32 29.69 1.91
N GLU A 15 -14.56 30.74 2.18
CA GLU A 15 -13.11 30.64 2.45
C GLU A 15 -12.79 29.70 3.62
N LEU A 16 -13.61 29.74 4.68
CA LEU A 16 -13.41 28.87 5.84
C LEU A 16 -13.60 27.40 5.45
N THR A 17 -14.70 27.07 4.77
CA THR A 17 -14.98 25.70 4.31
C THR A 17 -13.95 25.22 3.28
N HIS A 18 -13.48 26.12 2.42
CA HIS A 18 -12.42 25.81 1.48
C HIS A 18 -11.12 25.43 2.21
N SER A 19 -10.76 26.16 3.27
CA SER A 19 -9.58 25.87 4.08
C SER A 19 -9.68 24.53 4.82
N GLU A 20 -10.85 24.20 5.39
CA GLU A 20 -11.10 22.90 6.04
C GLU A 20 -10.94 21.73 5.07
N LEU A 21 -11.49 21.87 3.85
CA LEU A 21 -11.40 20.84 2.82
C LEU A 21 -9.96 20.65 2.31
N LEU A 22 -9.17 21.71 2.22
CA LEU A 22 -7.75 21.62 1.90
C LEU A 22 -6.98 20.86 2.99
N VAL A 23 -7.24 21.17 4.27
CA VAL A 23 -6.62 20.43 5.40
C VAL A 23 -7.01 18.95 5.34
N MET A 24 -8.30 18.63 5.15
CA MET A 24 -8.76 17.24 5.01
C MET A 24 -8.11 16.52 3.83
N HIS A 25 -7.96 17.19 2.69
CA HIS A 25 -7.30 16.65 1.50
C HIS A 25 -5.82 16.34 1.79
N GLN A 26 -5.10 17.27 2.41
CA GLN A 26 -3.70 17.09 2.80
C GLN A 26 -3.53 15.96 3.81
N THR A 27 -4.35 15.92 4.86
CA THR A 27 -4.31 14.84 5.86
C THR A 27 -4.53 13.48 5.20
N SER A 28 -5.55 13.35 4.35
CA SER A 28 -5.85 12.09 3.63
C SER A 28 -4.70 11.66 2.71
N SER A 29 -4.07 12.62 2.02
CA SER A 29 -2.92 12.36 1.15
C SER A 29 -1.70 11.85 1.93
N SER A 30 -1.37 12.50 3.04
CA SER A 30 -0.28 12.07 3.94
C SER A 30 -0.56 10.69 4.55
N ALA A 31 -1.82 10.41 4.87
CA ALA A 31 -2.24 9.12 5.42
C ALA A 31 -1.98 7.98 4.39
N ILE A 32 -2.26 8.19 3.10
CA ILE A 32 -1.97 7.21 2.04
C ILE A 32 -0.47 6.93 1.93
N LEU A 33 0.38 7.97 1.97
CA LEU A 33 1.84 7.81 1.92
C LEU A 33 2.37 7.03 3.13
N PHE A 34 1.87 7.34 4.33
CA PHE A 34 2.20 6.61 5.55
C PHE A 34 1.83 5.13 5.42
N SER A 35 0.62 4.82 4.94
CA SER A 35 0.21 3.42 4.74
C SER A 35 1.12 2.67 3.76
N LYS A 36 1.54 3.31 2.66
CA LYS A 36 2.50 2.69 1.73
C LYS A 36 3.85 2.42 2.39
N MET A 37 4.37 3.37 3.17
CA MET A 37 5.61 3.17 3.93
C MET A 37 5.48 1.98 4.88
N VAL A 38 4.38 1.87 5.63
CA VAL A 38 4.15 0.75 6.55
C VAL A 38 4.00 -0.58 5.81
N GLN A 39 3.37 -0.61 4.63
CA GLN A 39 3.31 -1.82 3.80
C GLN A 39 4.71 -2.32 3.42
N TRP A 40 5.58 -1.41 2.94
CA TRP A 40 6.96 -1.76 2.60
C TRP A 40 7.78 -2.20 3.82
N LEU A 41 7.60 -1.52 4.95
CA LEU A 41 8.26 -1.89 6.21
C LEU A 41 7.83 -3.29 6.66
N CYS A 42 6.54 -3.61 6.56
CA CYS A 42 5.99 -4.91 6.93
C CYS A 42 6.60 -6.05 6.09
N ILE A 43 6.75 -5.82 4.78
CA ILE A 43 7.43 -6.76 3.88
C ILE A 43 8.90 -6.92 4.25
N GLY A 44 9.62 -5.80 4.47
CA GLY A 44 11.03 -5.83 4.87
C GLY A 44 11.25 -6.60 6.16
N MET A 45 10.39 -6.39 7.17
CA MET A 45 10.44 -7.12 8.44
C MET A 45 10.08 -8.59 8.27
N CYS A 46 9.10 -8.92 7.43
CA CYS A 46 8.74 -10.30 7.12
C CYS A 46 9.92 -11.05 6.47
N LEU A 47 10.59 -10.44 5.50
CA LEU A 47 11.78 -10.99 4.86
C LEU A 47 12.94 -11.17 5.85
N ALA A 48 13.17 -10.19 6.73
CA ALA A 48 14.19 -10.28 7.77
C ALA A 48 13.91 -11.45 8.73
N LEU A 49 12.66 -11.64 9.14
CA LEU A 49 12.25 -12.76 9.98
C LEU A 49 12.43 -14.12 9.28
N PHE A 50 12.21 -14.21 7.97
CA PHE A 50 12.54 -15.43 7.21
C PHE A 50 14.04 -15.74 7.23
N CYS A 51 14.90 -14.73 7.13
CA CYS A 51 16.35 -14.91 7.26
C CYS A 51 16.74 -15.40 8.67
N VAL A 52 16.13 -14.81 9.71
CA VAL A 52 16.35 -15.25 11.11
C VAL A 52 15.88 -16.69 11.31
N ALA A 53 14.73 -17.07 10.77
CA ALA A 53 14.20 -18.43 10.82
C ALA A 53 15.19 -19.44 10.20
N VAL A 54 15.73 -19.13 9.01
CA VAL A 54 16.76 -19.97 8.35
C VAL A 54 18.01 -20.07 9.22
N PHE A 55 18.46 -18.97 9.81
CA PHE A 55 19.66 -18.95 10.65
C PHE A 55 19.49 -19.82 11.90
N ILE A 56 18.34 -19.72 12.57
CA ILE A 56 18.00 -20.56 13.73
C ILE A 56 18.00 -22.04 13.35
N SER A 57 17.34 -22.41 12.24
CA SER A 57 17.32 -23.80 11.77
C SER A 57 18.71 -24.34 11.44
N LYS A 58 19.60 -23.51 10.87
CA LYS A 58 20.99 -23.94 10.60
C LYS A 58 21.81 -24.18 11.87
N ILE A 59 21.64 -23.36 12.90
CA ILE A 59 22.36 -23.52 14.18
C ILE A 59 21.79 -24.68 14.99
N ALA A 60 20.47 -24.83 15.01
CA ALA A 60 19.79 -25.87 15.77
C ALA A 60 20.07 -27.30 15.25
N GLY A 61 20.60 -27.47 14.04
CA GLY A 61 20.90 -28.77 13.47
C GLY A 61 19.64 -29.62 13.22
N THR A 62 19.79 -30.95 13.15
CA THR A 62 18.74 -31.89 12.72
C THR A 62 17.68 -32.20 13.79
N HIS A 63 17.29 -31.20 14.60
CA HIS A 63 16.18 -31.35 15.53
C HIS A 63 14.85 -31.20 14.77
N GLY A 64 14.29 -32.33 14.30
CA GLY A 64 13.09 -32.35 13.46
C GLY A 64 11.87 -31.63 14.03
N SER A 65 11.73 -31.58 15.36
CA SER A 65 10.63 -30.84 16.03
C SER A 65 10.79 -29.32 15.91
N LEU A 66 12.01 -28.79 16.09
CA LEU A 66 12.28 -27.36 15.96
C LEU A 66 12.10 -26.89 14.51
N ASN A 67 12.61 -27.64 13.53
CA ASN A 67 12.46 -27.27 12.13
C ASN A 67 10.99 -27.28 11.68
N ASN A 68 10.17 -28.21 12.18
CA ASN A 68 8.74 -28.22 11.89
C ASN A 68 8.04 -26.98 12.48
N LEU A 69 8.38 -26.59 13.70
CA LEU A 69 7.82 -25.39 14.34
C LEU A 69 8.22 -24.11 13.60
N VAL A 70 9.48 -23.98 13.18
CA VAL A 70 9.96 -22.85 12.38
C VAL A 70 9.23 -22.79 11.03
N LEU A 71 9.03 -23.95 10.38
CA LEU A 71 8.30 -24.03 9.10
C LEU A 71 6.85 -23.56 9.24
N VAL A 72 6.12 -24.03 10.25
CA VAL A 72 4.74 -23.59 10.53
C VAL A 72 4.69 -22.09 10.82
N THR A 73 5.65 -21.59 11.60
CA THR A 73 5.72 -20.16 11.95
C THR A 73 5.98 -19.30 10.71
N ASN A 74 6.83 -19.74 9.78
CA ASN A 74 7.07 -19.05 8.51
C ASN A 74 5.82 -18.95 7.64
N ILE A 75 5.04 -20.02 7.55
CA ILE A 75 3.78 -20.01 6.79
C ILE A 75 2.79 -19.03 7.42
N LEU A 76 2.64 -19.07 8.75
CA LEU A 76 1.77 -18.13 9.47
C LEU A 76 2.21 -16.68 9.28
N LEU A 77 3.52 -16.41 9.31
CA LEU A 77 4.07 -15.08 9.08
C LEU A 77 3.79 -14.59 7.65
N ALA A 78 3.96 -15.45 6.64
CA ALA A 78 3.63 -15.11 5.25
C ALA A 78 2.15 -14.76 5.09
N CYS A 79 1.25 -15.58 5.66
CA CYS A 79 -0.18 -15.33 5.65
C CYS A 79 -0.55 -14.00 6.35
N ALA A 80 0.05 -13.73 7.52
CA ALA A 80 -0.17 -12.50 8.26
C ALA A 80 0.31 -11.26 7.48
N ALA A 81 1.49 -11.33 6.84
CA ALA A 81 2.01 -10.26 6.00
C ALA A 81 1.09 -9.97 4.81
N ILE A 82 0.63 -11.01 4.10
CA ILE A 82 -0.32 -10.87 2.98
C ILE A 82 -1.63 -10.24 3.46
N PHE A 83 -2.18 -10.70 4.59
CA PHE A 83 -3.39 -10.14 5.17
C PHE A 83 -3.24 -8.64 5.50
N LEU A 84 -2.13 -8.24 6.12
CA LEU A 84 -1.84 -6.83 6.42
C LEU A 84 -1.74 -5.99 5.15
N ILE A 85 -1.07 -6.49 4.11
CA ILE A 85 -1.00 -5.81 2.81
C ILE A 85 -2.41 -5.54 2.28
N PHE A 86 -3.29 -6.56 2.27
CA PHE A 86 -4.69 -6.41 1.85
C PHE A 86 -5.47 -5.39 2.69
N MET A 87 -5.35 -5.44 4.01
CA MET A 87 -6.01 -4.49 4.91
C MET A 87 -5.59 -3.05 4.60
N TYR A 88 -4.30 -2.80 4.39
CA TYR A 88 -3.82 -1.47 4.03
C TYR A 88 -4.27 -1.03 2.63
N GLN A 89 -4.40 -1.95 1.66
CA GLN A 89 -4.97 -1.62 0.35
C GLN A 89 -6.43 -1.17 0.45
N MET A 90 -7.24 -1.87 1.25
CA MET A 90 -8.64 -1.50 1.49
C MET A 90 -8.75 -0.13 2.17
N TRP A 91 -7.86 0.16 3.12
CA TRP A 91 -7.81 1.45 3.78
C TRP A 91 -7.40 2.59 2.83
N GLN A 92 -6.35 2.39 2.01
CA GLN A 92 -5.95 3.36 0.99
C GLN A 92 -7.07 3.63 -0.01
N PHE A 93 -7.82 2.59 -0.40
CA PHE A 93 -8.96 2.74 -1.29
C PHE A 93 -10.07 3.62 -0.70
N ASN A 94 -10.35 3.47 0.60
CA ASN A 94 -11.32 4.31 1.30
C ASN A 94 -10.85 5.77 1.40
N GLU A 95 -9.58 6.01 1.70
CA GLU A 95 -9.03 7.38 1.74
C GLU A 95 -9.05 8.04 0.35
N ILE A 96 -8.75 7.30 -0.71
CA ILE A 96 -8.82 7.83 -2.09
C ILE A 96 -10.27 8.14 -2.48
N ARG A 97 -11.25 7.33 -2.03
CA ARG A 97 -12.67 7.65 -2.20
C ARG A 97 -13.06 8.92 -1.46
N ARG A 98 -12.49 9.18 -0.28
CA ARG A 98 -12.71 10.40 0.49
C ARG A 98 -12.12 11.62 -0.23
N ILE A 99 -10.89 11.54 -0.71
CA ILE A 99 -10.24 12.59 -1.52
C ILE A 99 -11.09 12.94 -2.74
N ARG A 100 -11.55 11.94 -3.50
CA ARG A 100 -12.43 12.17 -4.68
C ARG A 100 -13.76 12.85 -4.34
N LYS A 101 -14.27 12.69 -3.11
CA LYS A 101 -15.48 13.42 -2.68
C LYS A 101 -15.16 14.88 -2.39
N ILE A 102 -14.01 15.16 -1.78
CA ILE A 102 -13.53 16.52 -1.49
C ILE A 102 -13.25 17.27 -2.80
N GLU A 103 -12.58 16.62 -3.76
CA GLU A 103 -12.23 17.21 -5.06
C GLU A 103 -13.45 17.65 -5.89
N LYS A 104 -14.63 17.03 -5.67
CA LYS A 104 -15.87 17.45 -6.34
C LYS A 104 -16.35 18.84 -5.91
N CYS A 105 -15.93 19.31 -4.75
CA CYS A 105 -16.29 20.62 -4.23
C CYS A 105 -15.31 21.73 -4.67
N PHE A 106 -14.18 21.38 -5.30
CA PHE A 106 -13.21 22.36 -5.80
C PHE A 106 -13.57 22.92 -7.18
N SER A 107 -12.85 23.96 -7.59
CA SER A 107 -13.08 24.63 -8.87
C SER A 107 -12.92 23.69 -10.07
N THR A 108 -13.57 24.05 -11.17
CA THR A 108 -13.53 23.28 -12.42
C THR A 108 -12.11 23.15 -12.98
N LEU A 109 -11.25 24.17 -12.78
CA LEU A 109 -9.84 24.11 -13.15
C LEU A 109 -9.06 23.08 -12.33
N CYS A 110 -9.25 23.06 -11.00
CA CYS A 110 -8.61 22.09 -10.11
C CYS A 110 -9.02 20.66 -10.47
N ARG A 111 -10.32 20.46 -10.73
CA ARG A 111 -10.86 19.18 -11.19
C ARG A 111 -10.28 18.75 -12.54
N LYS A 112 -10.13 19.67 -13.51
CA LYS A 112 -9.58 19.38 -14.84
C LYS A 112 -8.10 19.01 -14.77
N ILE A 113 -7.32 19.69 -13.93
CA ILE A 113 -5.91 19.34 -13.68
C ILE A 113 -5.82 17.93 -13.09
N HIS A 114 -6.65 17.60 -12.10
CA HIS A 114 -6.63 16.26 -11.48
C HIS A 114 -7.17 15.15 -12.40
N GLN A 115 -8.10 15.47 -13.30
CA GLN A 115 -8.66 14.53 -14.29
C GLN A 115 -7.72 14.27 -15.47
N SER A 116 -6.66 15.06 -15.63
CA SER A 116 -5.65 14.83 -16.68
C SER A 116 -4.78 13.60 -16.40
N GLU A 117 -4.72 13.13 -15.15
CA GLU A 117 -4.21 11.79 -14.84
C GLU A 117 -5.25 10.73 -15.26
N SER A 118 -4.89 9.88 -16.22
CA SER A 118 -5.82 8.86 -16.70
C SER A 118 -6.22 7.92 -15.57
N HIS A 119 -7.53 7.81 -15.36
CA HIS A 119 -8.13 7.01 -14.29
C HIS A 119 -7.80 5.50 -14.43
N GLY A 120 -7.40 5.07 -15.64
CA GLY A 120 -6.99 3.71 -16.00
C GLY A 120 -5.56 3.38 -15.58
N GLU A 121 -4.58 4.24 -15.90
CA GLU A 121 -3.17 4.01 -15.56
C GLU A 121 -2.96 3.91 -14.04
N ARG A 122 -3.63 4.79 -13.29
CA ARG A 122 -3.51 4.83 -11.82
C ARG A 122 -4.06 3.59 -11.11
N SER A 123 -4.94 2.82 -11.76
CA SER A 123 -5.44 1.56 -11.21
C SER A 123 -4.47 0.41 -11.48
N ILE A 124 -3.91 0.33 -12.68
CA ILE A 124 -2.94 -0.71 -13.08
C ILE A 124 -1.68 -0.62 -12.21
N GLU A 125 -1.13 0.59 -12.03
CA GLU A 125 0.07 0.78 -11.21
C GLU A 125 -0.07 0.27 -9.77
N ARG A 126 -1.24 0.46 -9.15
CA ARG A 126 -1.52 0.03 -7.78
C ARG A 126 -1.60 -1.49 -7.67
N TYR A 127 -2.27 -2.14 -8.62
CA TYR A 127 -2.37 -3.61 -8.64
C TYR A 127 -1.04 -4.26 -9.00
N THR A 128 -0.24 -3.66 -9.89
CA THR A 128 1.12 -4.14 -10.19
C THR A 128 2.00 -4.13 -8.94
N LEU A 129 1.96 -3.04 -8.16
CA LEU A 129 2.73 -2.95 -6.93
C LEU A 129 2.24 -3.93 -5.85
N LEU A 130 0.91 -4.13 -5.73
CA LEU A 130 0.33 -5.13 -4.83
C LEU A 130 0.78 -6.55 -5.19
N VAL A 131 0.69 -6.92 -6.46
CA VAL A 131 1.12 -8.24 -6.95
C VAL A 131 2.61 -8.44 -6.68
N PHE A 132 3.43 -7.41 -6.94
CA PHE A 132 4.86 -7.45 -6.65
C PHE A 132 5.16 -7.67 -5.16
N MET A 133 4.45 -6.98 -4.27
CA MET A 133 4.59 -7.16 -2.82
C MET A 133 4.25 -8.58 -2.37
N ILE A 134 3.16 -9.15 -2.87
CA ILE A 134 2.74 -10.53 -2.54
C ILE A 134 3.79 -11.53 -3.07
N LEU A 135 4.24 -11.36 -4.31
CA LEU A 135 5.27 -12.22 -4.91
C LEU A 135 6.58 -12.18 -4.12
N LEU A 136 6.99 -11.01 -3.61
CA LEU A 136 8.16 -10.89 -2.74
C LEU A 136 8.01 -11.72 -1.46
N VAL A 137 6.87 -11.59 -0.76
CA VAL A 137 6.60 -12.37 0.46
C VAL A 137 6.59 -13.88 0.16
N LEU A 138 5.93 -14.29 -0.93
CA LEU A 138 5.89 -15.69 -1.35
C LEU A 138 7.26 -16.23 -1.71
N SER A 139 8.09 -15.45 -2.41
CA SER A 139 9.45 -15.84 -2.76
C SER A 139 10.33 -16.00 -1.52
N GLY A 140 10.23 -15.08 -0.55
CA GLY A 140 10.97 -15.18 0.71
C GLY A 140 10.55 -16.40 1.53
N ALA A 141 9.24 -16.67 1.61
CA ALA A 141 8.72 -17.85 2.28
C ALA A 141 9.20 -19.14 1.59
N ALA A 142 9.14 -19.20 0.25
CA ALA A 142 9.58 -20.35 -0.53
C ALA A 142 11.08 -20.65 -0.30
N VAL A 143 11.94 -19.64 -0.39
CA VAL A 143 13.39 -19.80 -0.13
C VAL A 143 13.65 -20.26 1.29
N SER A 144 12.94 -19.70 2.28
CA SER A 144 13.07 -20.09 3.68
C SER A 144 12.71 -21.55 3.89
N ILE A 145 11.55 -21.98 3.37
CA ILE A 145 11.07 -23.37 3.49
C ILE A 145 12.02 -24.35 2.78
N MET A 146 12.51 -24.02 1.58
CA MET A 146 13.46 -24.88 0.85
C MET A 146 14.81 -25.01 1.56
N THR A 147 15.21 -24.03 2.37
CA THR A 147 16.49 -24.07 3.08
C THR A 147 16.38 -24.82 4.42
N ILE A 148 15.21 -24.82 5.05
CA ILE A 148 14.95 -25.47 6.35
C ILE A 148 14.68 -26.97 6.18
N ARG A 149 14.06 -27.35 5.06
CA ARG A 149 13.75 -28.74 4.70
C ARG A 149 15.01 -29.50 4.31
#